data_AF-A0A7K7ZID3-F1
#
_entry.id   AF-A0A7K7ZID3-F1
#
_cell.length_a   1.000
_cell.length_b   1.000
_cell.length_c   1.000
_cell.angle_alpha   90.00
_cell.angle_beta   90.00
_cell.angle_gamma   90.00
#
_symmetry.space_group_name_H-M   'P 1'
#
loop_
_entity.id
_entity.type
_entity.pdbx_description
1 polymer ?
#
loop_
_entity_poly.entity_id
_entity_poly.type
_entity_poly.pdbx_seq_one_letter_code
_entity_poly.pdbx_strand_id
1 'polypeptide(L)'
;ATCGHGCKYGECMGPNKCKCFPGFTGKTCNQDLNECGLKPRPCEHRCMNTHGSYKCYCLNGYMLMPDGTCASSRTCAMVNCQYGCEEVKGQVQCLCPSGGLQLGPNGRTCIDIDECSTGKAVCSYNRRCVNTFGSFYCKCQLGYELKYTSGRYNCVDVNECVTNTHRCNLHAECLNTEGSFQCKCKQGYRGSGFDCA
;
A
#
# COMPACT_ATOMS: atom_id res chain seq x y z
N ALA A 1 5.00 -17.30 15.30
CA ALA A 1 4.63 -16.08 16.06
C ALA A 1 3.21 -15.72 15.67
N THR A 2 2.23 -15.99 16.52
CA THR A 2 0.82 -15.73 16.21
C THR A 2 0.50 -14.28 16.55
N CYS A 3 0.21 -13.46 15.54
CA CYS A 3 -0.59 -12.26 15.77
C CYS A 3 -1.93 -12.76 16.32
N GLY A 4 -2.13 -12.69 17.65
CA GLY A 4 -3.33 -13.21 18.33
C GLY A 4 -4.64 -12.67 17.74
N HIS A 5 -4.58 -11.51 17.10
CA HIS A 5 -5.59 -10.99 16.20
C HIS A 5 -4.92 -10.61 14.87
N GLY A 6 -5.43 -11.10 13.75
CA GLY A 6 -4.88 -10.79 12.42
C GLY A 6 -4.88 -9.29 12.14
N CYS A 7 -3.80 -8.78 11.55
CA CYS A 7 -3.72 -7.40 11.08
C CYS A 7 -4.58 -7.24 9.81
N LYS A 8 -5.71 -6.55 9.87
CA LYS A 8 -6.66 -6.47 8.74
C LYS A 8 -6.08 -5.68 7.57
N TYR A 9 -5.64 -4.45 7.82
CA TYR A 9 -4.96 -3.59 6.85
C TYR A 9 -3.54 -3.25 7.33
N GLY A 10 -2.73 -4.29 7.59
CA GLY A 10 -1.36 -4.10 8.04
C GLY A 10 -0.52 -5.38 8.03
N GLU A 11 0.75 -5.24 8.43
CA GLU A 11 1.71 -6.32 8.58
C GLU A 11 1.89 -6.69 10.06
N CYS A 12 1.92 -7.98 10.37
CA CYS A 12 2.21 -8.44 11.73
C CYS A 12 3.67 -8.15 12.07
N MET A 13 3.91 -7.51 13.21
CA MET A 13 5.26 -7.23 13.74
C MET A 13 5.64 -8.14 14.91
N GLY A 14 4.71 -9.00 15.35
CA GLY A 14 4.85 -9.85 16.53
C GLY A 14 3.53 -10.00 17.29
N PRO A 15 3.54 -10.59 18.49
CA PRO A 15 2.34 -10.84 19.28
C PRO A 15 1.57 -9.54 19.55
N ASN A 16 0.31 -9.49 19.10
CA ASN A 16 -0.62 -8.36 19.27
C ASN A 16 -0.10 -7.00 18.76
N LYS A 17 0.82 -6.99 17.79
CA LYS A 17 1.41 -5.76 17.25
C LYS A 17 1.36 -5.76 15.72
N CYS A 18 0.71 -4.73 15.16
CA CYS A 18 0.58 -4.55 13.72
C CYS A 18 1.22 -3.23 13.25
N LYS A 19 1.87 -3.27 12.09
CA LYS A 19 2.22 -2.08 11.31
C LYS A 19 1.10 -1.82 10.32
N CYS A 20 0.35 -0.73 10.49
CA CYS A 20 -0.75 -0.45 9.57
C CYS A 20 -0.24 0.05 8.22
N PHE A 21 -0.97 -0.30 7.17
CA PHE A 21 -0.80 0.33 5.86
C PHE A 21 -1.26 1.80 5.94
N PRO A 22 -0.79 2.67 5.01
CA PRO A 22 -1.29 4.05 4.94
C PRO A 22 -2.82 4.10 4.91
N GLY A 23 -3.41 5.09 5.58
CA GLY A 23 -4.86 5.26 5.70
C GLY A 23 -5.53 4.42 6.80
N PHE A 24 -4.78 3.62 7.57
CA PHE A 24 -5.35 2.77 8.63
C PHE A 24 -4.66 2.96 9.97
N THR A 25 -5.42 2.72 11.04
CA THR A 25 -4.98 2.86 12.43
C THR A 25 -5.57 1.78 13.35
N GLY A 26 -5.21 1.83 14.63
CA GLY A 26 -5.62 0.88 15.65
C GLY A 26 -4.67 -0.30 15.81
N LYS A 27 -4.81 -1.04 16.92
CA LYS A 27 -3.90 -2.15 17.29
C LYS A 27 -3.85 -3.27 16.25
N THR A 28 -4.96 -3.53 15.58
CA THR A 28 -5.10 -4.57 14.54
C THR A 28 -5.30 -4.00 13.13
N CYS A 29 -5.08 -2.69 12.97
CA CYS A 29 -5.25 -1.99 11.69
C CYS A 29 -6.63 -2.23 11.06
N ASN A 30 -7.67 -2.21 11.89
CA ASN A 30 -9.07 -2.42 11.49
C ASN A 30 -9.87 -1.12 11.47
N GLN A 31 -9.27 -0.02 11.90
CA GLN A 31 -9.88 1.30 11.93
C GLN A 31 -9.34 2.13 10.78
N ASP A 32 -10.23 2.84 10.14
CA ASP A 32 -9.90 3.86 9.17
C ASP A 32 -9.24 5.07 9.87
N LEU A 33 -8.15 5.59 9.31
CA LEU A 33 -7.49 6.77 9.84
C LEU A 33 -8.26 8.00 9.36
N ASN A 34 -8.94 8.70 10.25
CA ASN A 34 -9.59 9.96 9.88
C ASN A 34 -8.56 11.07 9.62
N GLU A 35 -8.15 11.27 8.36
CA GLU A 35 -7.13 12.25 8.01
C GLU A 35 -7.60 13.69 8.23
N CYS A 36 -8.91 13.93 8.21
CA CYS A 36 -9.50 15.25 8.50
C CYS A 36 -9.30 15.68 9.95
N GLY A 37 -8.96 14.76 10.86
CA GLY A 37 -8.61 15.02 12.24
C GLY A 37 -7.11 15.26 12.49
N LEU A 38 -6.26 15.11 11.48
CA LEU A 38 -4.80 15.29 11.62
C LEU A 38 -4.42 16.76 11.76
N LYS A 39 -3.24 16.99 12.35
CA LYS A 39 -2.62 18.31 12.50
C LYS A 39 -1.19 18.28 11.91
N PRO A 40 -0.88 19.06 10.87
CA PRO A 40 -1.78 19.99 10.16
C PRO A 40 -2.89 19.26 9.40
N ARG A 41 -4.02 19.95 9.19
CA ARG A 41 -5.16 19.37 8.47
C ARG A 41 -4.83 19.30 6.98
N PRO A 42 -5.10 18.18 6.28
CA PRO A 42 -4.62 17.98 4.91
C PRO A 42 -5.38 18.78 3.84
N CYS A 43 -6.56 19.32 4.19
CA CYS A 43 -7.36 20.14 3.27
C CYS A 43 -7.57 21.54 3.86
N GLU A 44 -7.43 22.56 3.02
CA GLU A 44 -7.67 23.96 3.39
C GLU A 44 -9.13 24.19 3.77
N HIS A 45 -10.08 23.93 2.86
CA HIS A 45 -11.51 24.21 3.06
C HIS A 45 -12.32 23.06 3.68
N ARG A 46 -12.80 22.11 2.88
CA ARG A 46 -13.60 20.96 3.37
C ARG A 46 -12.81 19.68 3.18
N CYS A 47 -12.86 18.81 4.18
CA CYS A 47 -12.26 17.49 4.15
C CYS A 47 -13.35 16.45 4.41
N MET A 48 -13.33 15.37 3.64
CA MET A 48 -14.22 14.22 3.80
C MET A 48 -13.37 12.97 3.96
N ASN A 49 -13.51 12.33 5.10
CA ASN A 49 -12.86 11.06 5.38
C ASN A 49 -13.46 9.94 4.52
N THR A 50 -12.64 9.04 4.01
CA THR A 50 -13.05 7.89 3.20
C THR A 50 -12.29 6.65 3.65
N HIS A 51 -12.81 5.45 3.38
CA HIS A 51 -12.13 4.24 3.84
C HIS A 51 -10.75 4.06 3.17
N GLY A 52 -9.69 4.22 3.96
CA GLY A 52 -8.28 4.16 3.58
C GLY A 52 -7.68 5.46 3.02
N SER A 53 -8.44 6.57 2.99
CA SER A 53 -7.98 7.85 2.42
C SER A 53 -8.92 9.01 2.76
N TYR A 54 -8.75 10.17 2.12
CA TYR A 54 -9.65 11.32 2.27
C TYR A 54 -9.80 12.07 0.94
N LYS A 55 -10.82 12.94 0.89
CA LYS A 55 -11.06 13.85 -0.23
C LYS A 55 -11.18 15.29 0.25
N CYS A 56 -10.48 16.19 -0.44
CA CYS A 56 -10.60 17.63 -0.23
C CYS A 56 -11.64 18.23 -1.18
N TYR A 57 -12.36 19.24 -0.70
CA TYR A 57 -13.32 20.01 -1.49
C TYR A 57 -13.18 21.49 -1.17
N CYS A 58 -13.28 22.32 -2.20
CA CYS A 58 -13.29 23.76 -2.03
C CYS A 58 -14.72 24.31 -1.89
N LEU A 59 -14.82 25.54 -1.39
CA LEU A 59 -16.06 26.30 -1.39
C LEU A 59 -16.37 26.80 -2.80
N ASN A 60 -17.60 27.24 -3.03
CA ASN A 60 -18.04 27.73 -4.34
C ASN A 60 -17.14 28.89 -4.81
N GLY A 61 -16.71 28.85 -6.08
CA GLY A 61 -15.79 29.84 -6.67
C GLY A 61 -14.30 29.54 -6.52
N TYR A 62 -13.94 28.44 -5.84
CA TYR A 62 -12.56 27.99 -5.65
C TYR A 62 -12.33 26.63 -6.31
N MET A 63 -11.13 26.44 -6.88
CA MET A 63 -10.66 25.18 -7.43
C MET A 63 -9.65 24.51 -6.49
N LEU A 64 -9.72 23.18 -6.42
CA LEU A 64 -8.82 22.36 -5.61
C LEU A 64 -7.47 22.22 -6.28
N MET A 65 -6.42 22.75 -5.67
CA MET A 65 -5.05 22.65 -6.14
C MET A 65 -4.44 21.28 -5.82
N PRO A 66 -3.39 20.86 -6.56
CA PRO A 66 -2.71 19.58 -6.36
C PRO A 66 -2.21 19.30 -4.93
N ASP A 67 -1.94 20.35 -4.15
CA ASP A 67 -1.41 20.30 -2.78
C ASP A 67 -2.52 20.29 -1.70
N GLY A 68 -3.78 20.26 -2.09
CA GLY A 68 -4.93 20.31 -1.16
C GLY A 68 -5.38 21.71 -0.78
N THR A 69 -4.73 22.76 -1.32
CA THR A 69 -5.16 24.16 -1.17
C THR A 69 -6.29 24.51 -2.15
N CYS A 70 -6.89 25.68 -1.97
CA CYS A 70 -8.02 26.15 -2.77
C CYS A 70 -7.70 27.53 -3.35
N ALA A 71 -7.59 27.62 -4.67
CA ALA A 71 -7.33 28.87 -5.38
C ALA A 71 -8.59 29.43 -6.04
N SER A 72 -8.80 30.75 -6.02
CA SER A 72 -9.92 31.38 -6.73
C SER A 72 -9.73 31.20 -8.23
N SER A 73 -10.71 30.62 -8.92
CA SER A 73 -10.57 30.34 -10.35
C SER A 73 -11.42 31.29 -11.18
N ARG A 74 -10.80 32.36 -11.71
CA ARG A 74 -11.35 33.11 -12.85
C ARG A 74 -10.73 32.63 -14.16
N THR A 75 -9.41 32.42 -14.16
CA THR A 75 -8.62 32.00 -15.32
C THR A 75 -8.93 30.57 -15.77
N CYS A 76 -9.29 29.68 -14.84
CA CYS A 76 -9.56 28.26 -15.14
C CYS A 76 -11.02 27.87 -15.01
N ALA A 77 -11.92 28.84 -14.81
CA ALA A 77 -13.36 28.59 -14.80
C ALA A 77 -13.87 28.05 -16.14
N MET A 78 -13.17 28.33 -17.25
CA MET A 78 -13.52 27.83 -18.58
C MET A 78 -12.95 26.43 -18.87
N VAL A 79 -11.98 25.95 -18.08
CA VAL A 79 -11.31 24.67 -18.29
C VAL A 79 -11.72 23.74 -17.16
N ASN A 80 -12.56 22.74 -17.48
CA ASN A 80 -13.06 21.76 -16.52
C ASN A 80 -11.96 20.78 -16.04
N CYS A 81 -10.92 21.29 -15.39
CA CYS A 81 -9.85 20.51 -14.77
C CYS A 81 -10.35 19.82 -13.50
N GLN A 82 -9.89 18.58 -13.25
CA GLN A 82 -10.20 17.84 -12.02
C GLN A 82 -9.54 18.48 -10.79
N TYR A 83 -8.32 18.99 -10.94
CA TYR A 83 -7.61 19.79 -9.94
C TYR A 83 -7.28 21.17 -10.53
N GLY A 84 -6.37 21.90 -9.89
CA GLY A 84 -5.87 23.19 -10.32
C GLY A 84 -5.28 23.19 -11.73
N CYS A 85 -4.80 24.36 -12.12
CA CYS A 85 -4.33 24.65 -13.46
C CYS A 85 -3.18 25.67 -13.38
N GLU A 86 -2.42 25.80 -14.45
CA GLU A 86 -1.43 26.85 -14.63
C GLU A 86 -1.45 27.39 -16.07
N GLU A 87 -0.93 28.59 -16.25
CA GLU A 87 -0.71 29.17 -17.59
C GLU A 87 0.72 28.92 -18.05
N VAL A 88 0.86 28.14 -19.13
CA VAL A 88 2.16 27.83 -19.76
C VAL A 88 2.14 28.39 -21.17
N LYS A 89 2.99 29.39 -21.44
CA LYS A 89 3.14 30.02 -22.79
C LYS A 89 1.82 30.52 -23.38
N GLY A 90 0.94 31.07 -22.54
CA GLY A 90 -0.38 31.58 -22.94
C GLY A 90 -1.45 30.51 -23.15
N GLN A 91 -1.18 29.25 -22.78
CA GLN A 91 -2.15 28.16 -22.77
C GLN A 91 -2.43 27.71 -21.33
N VAL A 92 -3.69 27.42 -21.02
CA VAL A 92 -4.09 26.88 -19.71
C VAL A 92 -3.89 25.36 -19.72
N GLN A 93 -3.09 24.85 -18.79
CA GLN A 93 -2.85 23.43 -18.61
C GLN A 93 -3.36 22.98 -17.24
N CYS A 94 -4.08 21.86 -17.20
CA CYS A 94 -4.53 21.26 -15.94
C CYS A 94 -3.36 20.58 -15.21
N LEU A 95 -3.40 20.66 -13.88
CA LEU A 95 -2.40 20.09 -12.98
C LEU A 95 -2.94 18.81 -12.33
N CYS A 96 -2.03 17.95 -11.91
CA CYS A 96 -2.33 16.78 -11.08
C CYS A 96 -1.46 16.79 -9.81
N PRO A 97 -1.95 16.24 -8.68
CA PRO A 97 -1.10 15.92 -7.53
C PRO A 97 0.17 15.18 -7.96
N SER A 98 1.32 15.69 -7.52
CA SER A 98 2.61 15.07 -7.80
C SER A 98 2.77 13.78 -7.00
N GLY A 99 3.66 12.90 -7.48
CA GLY A 99 4.08 11.72 -6.71
C GLY A 99 3.22 10.47 -6.84
N GLY A 100 2.18 10.48 -7.69
CA GLY A 100 1.44 9.26 -8.05
C GLY A 100 0.28 9.43 -9.05
N LEU A 101 -0.03 10.67 -9.46
CA LEU A 101 -1.02 10.93 -10.51
C LEU A 101 -0.38 11.61 -11.72
N GLN A 102 -0.95 11.36 -12.90
CA GLN A 102 -0.58 12.05 -14.13
C GLN A 102 -1.81 12.51 -14.90
N LEU A 103 -1.62 13.49 -15.80
CA LEU A 103 -2.70 13.99 -16.64
C LEU A 103 -3.12 12.91 -17.64
N GLY A 104 -4.42 12.63 -17.67
CA GLY A 104 -5.01 11.64 -18.58
C GLY A 104 -5.08 12.14 -20.02
N PRO A 105 -5.51 11.27 -20.97
CA PRO A 105 -5.55 11.58 -22.40
C PRO A 105 -6.43 12.78 -22.77
N ASN A 106 -7.43 13.10 -21.93
CA ASN A 106 -8.32 14.24 -22.14
C ASN A 106 -7.72 15.59 -21.70
N GLY A 107 -6.52 15.60 -21.12
CA GLY A 107 -5.86 16.80 -20.63
C GLY A 107 -6.55 17.47 -19.43
N ARG A 108 -7.49 16.80 -18.76
CA ARG A 108 -8.35 17.40 -17.72
C ARG A 108 -8.45 16.58 -16.44
N THR A 109 -8.51 15.26 -16.56
CA THR A 109 -8.62 14.34 -15.42
C THR A 109 -7.27 13.73 -15.09
N CYS A 110 -7.04 13.48 -13.82
CA CYS A 110 -5.84 12.80 -13.34
C CYS A 110 -6.10 11.31 -13.26
N ILE A 111 -5.19 10.55 -13.85
CA ILE A 111 -5.18 9.09 -13.78
C ILE A 111 -4.04 8.64 -12.88
N ASP A 112 -4.25 7.48 -12.27
CA ASP A 112 -3.26 6.83 -11.44
C ASP A 112 -2.03 6.41 -12.23
N ILE A 113 -0.86 6.61 -11.64
CA ILE A 113 0.39 6.01 -12.13
C ILE A 113 0.59 4.75 -11.33
N ASP A 114 0.54 3.58 -11.98
CA ASP A 114 0.91 2.34 -11.30
C ASP A 114 2.44 2.28 -11.13
N GLU A 115 2.95 2.71 -9.97
CA GLU A 115 4.39 2.74 -9.71
C GLU A 115 4.97 1.33 -9.60
N CYS A 116 4.14 0.33 -9.28
CA CYS A 116 4.55 -1.07 -9.23
C CYS A 116 4.78 -1.66 -10.63
N SER A 117 3.91 -1.32 -11.58
CA SER A 117 4.00 -1.78 -12.97
C SER A 117 5.04 -1.00 -13.77
N THR A 118 5.26 0.27 -13.43
CA THR A 118 6.26 1.09 -14.13
C THR A 118 7.69 0.93 -13.59
N GLY A 119 7.87 0.21 -12.48
CA GLY A 119 9.17 0.04 -11.83
C GLY A 119 9.67 1.31 -11.11
N LYS A 120 8.81 2.33 -10.94
CA LYS A 120 9.13 3.56 -10.21
C LYS A 120 9.05 3.36 -8.69
N ALA A 121 8.34 2.35 -8.23
CA ALA A 121 8.20 2.05 -6.82
C ALA A 121 9.52 1.54 -6.22
N VAL A 122 10.00 2.23 -5.17
CA VAL A 122 11.21 1.83 -4.42
C VAL A 122 10.81 1.07 -3.17
N CYS A 123 10.97 -0.25 -3.19
CA CYS A 123 10.73 -1.12 -2.04
C CYS A 123 12.05 -1.76 -1.54
N SER A 124 12.20 -1.89 -0.22
CA SER A 124 13.34 -2.58 0.40
C SER A 124 13.38 -4.08 0.04
N TYR A 125 14.52 -4.75 0.28
CA TYR A 125 14.69 -6.19 0.06
C TYR A 125 13.57 -7.04 0.68
N ASN A 126 13.14 -8.09 -0.04
CA ASN A 126 12.04 -9.00 0.30
C ASN A 126 10.69 -8.31 0.56
N ARG A 127 10.48 -7.12 -0.02
CA ARG A 127 9.17 -6.47 -0.11
C ARG A 127 8.63 -6.53 -1.53
N ARG A 128 7.31 -6.50 -1.64
CA ARG A 128 6.55 -6.29 -2.87
C ARG A 128 5.80 -4.97 -2.81
N CYS A 129 5.69 -4.34 -3.97
CA CYS A 129 4.90 -3.15 -4.17
C CYS A 129 3.40 -3.47 -4.20
N VAL A 130 2.58 -2.57 -3.67
CA VAL A 130 1.13 -2.56 -3.81
C VAL A 130 0.72 -1.16 -4.26
N ASN A 131 0.11 -1.09 -5.44
CA ASN A 131 -0.34 0.16 -6.03
C ASN A 131 -1.62 0.65 -5.35
N THR A 132 -1.75 1.97 -5.20
CA THR A 132 -2.94 2.64 -4.67
C THR A 132 -3.23 3.90 -5.46
N PHE A 133 -4.45 4.43 -5.43
CA PHE A 133 -4.74 5.64 -6.21
C PHE A 133 -3.93 6.84 -5.69
N GLY A 134 -3.03 7.35 -6.54
CA GLY A 134 -2.14 8.48 -6.25
C GLY A 134 -0.94 8.16 -5.38
N SER A 135 -0.63 6.88 -5.12
CA SER A 135 0.55 6.47 -4.36
C SER A 135 0.80 4.95 -4.44
N PHE A 136 1.79 4.47 -3.70
CA PHE A 136 2.00 3.04 -3.49
C PHE A 136 2.51 2.78 -2.07
N TYR A 137 2.47 1.53 -1.65
CA TYR A 137 3.15 1.10 -0.43
C TYR A 137 3.81 -0.26 -0.60
N CYS A 138 4.81 -0.53 0.24
CA CYS A 138 5.59 -1.77 0.21
C CYS A 138 5.26 -2.66 1.41
N LYS A 139 4.95 -3.93 1.16
CA LYS A 139 4.75 -4.96 2.19
C LYS A 139 5.64 -6.17 1.94
N CYS A 140 5.87 -7.02 2.94
CA CYS A 140 6.66 -8.23 2.79
C CYS A 140 6.09 -9.13 1.68
N GLN A 141 7.01 -9.79 0.96
CA GLN A 141 6.67 -10.82 -0.01
C GLN A 141 5.99 -12.01 0.67
N LEU A 142 5.33 -12.86 -0.11
CA LEU A 142 4.77 -14.11 0.40
C LEU A 142 5.92 -14.99 0.95
N GLY A 143 5.66 -15.69 2.06
CA GLY A 143 6.71 -16.44 2.78
C GLY A 143 7.60 -15.60 3.70
N TYR A 144 7.40 -14.27 3.76
CA TYR A 144 8.15 -13.39 4.66
C TYR A 144 7.25 -12.71 5.69
N GLU A 145 7.78 -12.52 6.90
CA GLU A 145 7.13 -11.76 7.97
C GLU A 145 7.96 -10.56 8.41
N LEU A 146 7.28 -9.50 8.83
CA LEU A 146 7.94 -8.28 9.26
C LEU A 146 8.49 -8.45 10.69
N LYS A 147 9.81 -8.40 10.87
CA LYS A 147 10.45 -8.44 12.20
C LYS A 147 11.31 -7.23 12.46
N TYR A 148 11.40 -6.85 13.73
CA TYR A 148 12.34 -5.82 14.17
C TYR A 148 13.70 -6.47 14.44
N THR A 149 14.66 -6.26 13.53
CA THR A 149 16.02 -6.80 13.61
C THR A 149 17.02 -5.72 13.25
N SER A 150 18.16 -5.67 13.97
CA SER A 150 19.22 -4.69 13.71
C SER A 150 18.74 -3.22 13.71
N GLY A 151 17.84 -2.88 14.64
CA GLY A 151 17.34 -1.51 14.81
C GLY A 151 16.31 -1.03 13.78
N ARG A 152 15.85 -1.90 12.87
CA ARG A 152 14.84 -1.56 11.85
C ARG A 152 13.89 -2.72 11.57
N TYR A 153 12.78 -2.45 10.90
CA TYR A 153 11.85 -3.50 10.47
C TYR A 153 12.26 -4.09 9.13
N ASN A 154 12.60 -5.38 9.12
CA ASN A 154 13.00 -6.15 7.93
C ASN A 154 12.03 -7.29 7.68
N CYS A 155 11.86 -7.67 6.41
CA CYS A 155 11.13 -8.88 6.03
C CYS A 155 12.08 -10.07 6.17
N VAL A 156 11.74 -10.99 7.06
CA VAL A 156 12.52 -12.21 7.30
C VAL A 156 11.73 -13.43 6.84
N ASP A 157 12.45 -14.41 6.34
CA ASP A 157 11.88 -15.68 5.91
C ASP A 157 11.08 -16.33 7.06
N VAL A 158 9.88 -16.81 6.73
CA VAL A 158 9.04 -17.55 7.65
C VAL A 158 9.44 -19.01 7.55
N ASN A 159 9.93 -19.58 8.64
CA ASN A 159 10.20 -21.00 8.65
C ASN A 159 8.91 -21.81 8.85
N GLU A 160 8.29 -22.29 7.76
CA GLU A 160 7.03 -23.03 7.83
C GLU A 160 7.18 -24.39 8.51
N CYS A 161 8.38 -24.97 8.48
CA CYS A 161 8.73 -26.22 9.15
C CYS A 161 8.75 -26.09 10.68
N VAL A 162 9.20 -24.94 11.20
CA VAL A 162 9.19 -24.65 12.65
C VAL A 162 7.80 -24.21 13.12
N THR A 163 7.08 -23.47 12.29
CA THR A 163 5.73 -22.98 12.64
C THR A 163 4.64 -24.01 12.45
N ASN A 164 4.95 -25.20 11.91
CA ASN A 164 3.98 -26.24 11.52
C ASN A 164 2.86 -25.70 10.63
N THR A 165 3.17 -24.73 9.76
CA THR A 165 2.23 -24.18 8.77
C THR A 165 2.43 -24.80 7.39
N HIS A 166 3.42 -25.67 7.24
CA HIS A 166 3.66 -26.44 6.03
C HIS A 166 2.51 -27.41 5.72
N ARG A 167 2.37 -27.76 4.44
CA ARG A 167 1.36 -28.73 3.96
C ARG A 167 1.97 -30.07 3.51
N CYS A 168 3.18 -30.38 3.95
CA CYS A 168 3.84 -31.65 3.65
C CYS A 168 3.01 -32.86 4.09
N ASN A 169 3.15 -33.96 3.35
CA ASN A 169 2.56 -35.24 3.71
C ASN A 169 3.06 -35.72 5.10
N LEU A 170 2.27 -36.52 5.81
CA LEU A 170 2.69 -37.18 7.05
C LEU A 170 3.97 -38.01 6.87
N HIS A 171 4.12 -38.62 5.70
CA HIS A 171 5.28 -39.41 5.31
C HIS A 171 6.37 -38.58 4.60
N ALA A 172 6.35 -37.24 4.74
CA ALA A 172 7.37 -36.35 4.24
C ALA A 172 8.10 -35.59 5.37
N GLU A 173 9.32 -35.18 5.08
CA GLU A 173 10.12 -34.22 5.83
C GLU A 173 9.94 -32.82 5.23
N CYS A 174 9.80 -31.81 6.08
CA CYS A 174 9.74 -30.41 5.67
C CYS A 174 11.14 -29.81 5.64
N LEU A 175 11.47 -29.12 4.55
CA LEU A 175 12.73 -28.41 4.35
C LEU A 175 12.43 -26.93 4.11
N ASN A 176 12.95 -26.06 4.97
CA ASN A 176 12.75 -24.63 4.82
C ASN A 176 13.60 -24.08 3.67
N THR A 177 13.04 -23.17 2.88
CA THR A 177 13.71 -22.49 1.77
C THR A 177 13.43 -20.99 1.82
N GLU A 178 14.21 -20.16 1.12
CA GLU A 178 13.94 -18.70 1.16
C GLU A 178 12.59 -18.38 0.51
N GLY A 179 11.65 -17.85 1.29
CA GLY A 179 10.31 -17.46 0.88
C GLY A 179 9.30 -18.61 0.73
N SER A 180 9.63 -19.84 1.12
CA SER A 180 8.75 -21.02 1.02
C SER A 180 9.33 -22.22 1.77
N PHE A 181 8.66 -23.35 1.69
CA PHE A 181 9.19 -24.66 2.09
C PHE A 181 9.11 -25.68 0.95
N GLN A 182 9.90 -26.74 1.06
CA GLN A 182 9.81 -27.94 0.23
C GLN A 182 9.49 -29.16 1.10
N CYS A 183 8.86 -30.16 0.49
CA CYS A 183 8.55 -31.41 1.15
C CYS A 183 9.29 -32.55 0.45
N LYS A 184 9.90 -33.44 1.22
CA LYS A 184 10.62 -34.61 0.69
C LYS A 184 10.08 -35.88 1.32
N CYS A 185 9.64 -36.84 0.52
CA CYS A 185 9.17 -38.11 1.07
C CYS A 185 10.28 -38.81 1.89
N LYS A 186 9.89 -39.33 3.05
CA LYS A 186 10.77 -40.10 3.93
C LYS A 186 11.20 -41.39 3.23
N GLN A 187 12.27 -42.00 3.73
CA GLN A 187 12.77 -43.26 3.19
C GLN A 187 11.67 -44.32 3.15
N GLY A 188 11.53 -44.99 2.01
CA GLY A 188 10.49 -45.99 1.77
C GLY A 188 9.24 -45.47 1.05
N TYR A 189 9.09 -44.15 0.90
CA TYR A 189 7.96 -43.53 0.19
C TYR A 189 8.42 -42.79 -1.08
N ARG A 190 7.51 -42.63 -2.04
CA ARG A 190 7.76 -41.87 -3.28
C ARG A 190 6.61 -40.90 -3.56
N GLY A 191 6.93 -39.80 -4.24
CA GLY A 191 5.95 -38.81 -4.66
C GLY A 191 6.49 -37.37 -4.58
N SER A 192 5.59 -36.40 -4.48
CA SER A 192 5.89 -34.96 -4.53
C SER A 192 6.34 -34.38 -3.18
N GLY A 193 6.29 -35.17 -2.10
CA GLY A 193 6.45 -34.69 -0.73
C GLY A 193 5.15 -34.12 -0.13
N PHE A 194 4.21 -33.66 -0.95
CA PHE A 194 2.84 -33.35 -0.55
C PHE A 194 1.96 -34.61 -0.57
N ASP A 195 2.27 -35.52 -1.49
CA ASP A 195 1.72 -36.87 -1.57
C ASP A 195 2.88 -37.87 -1.55
N CYS A 196 2.87 -38.80 -0.60
CA CYS A 196 3.89 -39.83 -0.43
C CYS A 196 3.19 -41.18 -0.21
N ALA A 197 3.52 -42.16 -1.07
CA ALA A 197 2.98 -43.52 -1.04
C ALA A 197 4.11 -44.57 -1.21
#